data_AF-A0A967FPE9-F1
#
_entry.id   AF-A0A967FPE9-F1
#
_cell.length_a   1.000
_cell.length_b   1.000
_cell.length_c   1.000
_cell.angle_alpha   90.00
_cell.angle_beta   90.00
_cell.angle_gamma   90.00
#
_symmetry.space_group_name_H-M   'P 1'
#
loop_
_entity.id
_entity.type
_entity.pdbx_description
1 polymer ?
#
loop_
_entity_poly.entity_id
_entity_poly.type
_entity_poly.pdbx_seq_one_letter_code
_entity_poly.pdbx_strand_id
1 'polypeptide(L)'
;SLEQYQSAGRTDLADQERFEIALIETYMPEALPADELEALIDAAIAETAAASMRDMGKVMGVLKPRVQGRADMGAVSAAVKQKLAG
;
A
#
# COMPACT_ATOMS: atom_id res chain seq x y z
N SER A 1 9.97 8.22 13.25
CA SER A 1 11.34 8.73 13.44
C SER A 1 11.44 10.16 12.92
N LEU A 2 11.27 10.38 11.61
CA LEU A 2 11.27 11.71 10.98
C LEU A 2 10.38 12.76 11.66
N GLU A 3 9.07 12.48 11.81
CA GLU A 3 8.11 13.42 12.42
C GLU A 3 8.49 13.80 13.86
N GLN A 4 9.11 12.88 14.61
CA GLN A 4 9.56 13.13 15.98
C GLN A 4 10.76 14.09 16.01
N TYR A 5 11.71 13.94 15.09
CA TYR A 5 12.86 14.85 14.97
C TYR A 5 12.46 16.24 14.48
N GLN A 6 11.53 16.33 13.54
CA GLN A 6 10.95 17.60 13.09
C GLN A 6 10.22 18.31 14.25
N SER A 7 9.37 17.57 14.98
CA SER A 7 8.63 18.11 16.12
C SER A 7 9.56 18.55 17.27
N ALA A 8 10.74 17.94 17.40
CA ALA A 8 11.76 18.29 18.38
C ALA A 8 12.76 19.37 17.91
N GLY A 9 12.58 19.95 16.71
CA GLY A 9 13.49 20.96 16.14
C GLY A 9 14.89 20.42 15.77
N ARG A 10 15.06 19.09 15.76
CA ARG A 10 16.31 18.39 15.42
C ARG A 10 16.44 18.23 13.91
N THR A 11 16.62 19.36 13.22
CA THR A 11 16.67 19.43 11.76
C THR A 11 17.79 18.57 11.17
N ASP A 12 18.93 18.48 11.87
CA ASP A 12 20.07 17.61 11.53
C ASP A 12 19.66 16.15 11.35
N LEU A 13 18.95 15.61 12.34
CA LEU A 13 18.49 14.21 12.34
C LEU A 13 17.32 14.01 11.36
N ALA A 14 16.45 15.01 11.21
CA ALA A 14 15.35 14.96 10.25
C ALA A 14 15.83 14.97 8.79
N ASP A 15 16.93 15.65 8.49
CA ASP A 15 17.53 15.67 7.16
C ASP A 15 18.27 14.35 6.87
N GLN A 16 18.97 13.79 7.87
CA GLN A 16 19.58 12.46 7.77
C GLN A 16 18.53 11.39 7.47
N GLU A 17 17.43 11.34 8.24
CA GLU A 17 16.35 10.39 8.03
C GLU A 17 15.68 10.56 6.65
N ARG A 18 15.50 11.80 6.18
CA ARG A 18 14.98 12.04 4.82
C ARG A 18 15.90 11.51 3.74
N PHE A 19 17.22 11.66 3.90
CA PHE A 19 18.19 11.09 2.98
C PHE A 19 18.13 9.56 2.97
N GLU A 20 18.05 8.94 4.14
CA GLU A 20 17.93 7.48 4.26
C GLU A 20 16.63 6.96 3.61
N ILE A 21 15.50 7.65 3.82
CA ILE A 21 14.22 7.33 3.18
C ILE A 21 14.35 7.42 1.66
N ALA A 22 14.86 8.53 1.12
CA ALA A 22 15.01 8.71 -0.33
C ALA A 22 15.95 7.65 -0.95
N LEU A 23 17.00 7.26 -0.23
CA LEU A 23 17.89 6.19 -0.65
C LEU A 23 17.14 4.85 -0.71
N ILE A 24 16.36 4.51 0.32
CA ILE A 24 15.54 3.29 0.35
C ILE A 24 14.50 3.27 -0.76
N GLU A 25 13.81 4.39 -1.01
CA GLU A 25 12.83 4.55 -2.08
C GLU A 25 13.43 4.25 -3.45
N THR A 26 14.71 4.59 -3.67
CA THR A 26 15.43 4.28 -4.91
C THR A 26 15.63 2.77 -5.13
N TYR A 27 15.62 1.96 -4.07
CA TYR A 27 15.72 0.50 -4.14
C TYR A 27 14.35 -0.19 -4.11
N MET A 28 13.26 0.55 -3.90
CA MET A 28 11.91 -0.01 -3.96
C MET A 28 11.42 -0.12 -5.42
N PRO A 29 10.58 -1.12 -5.71
CA PRO A 29 9.82 -1.15 -6.95
C PRO A 29 8.99 0.13 -7.13
N GLU A 30 8.79 0.54 -8.38
CA GLU A 30 7.93 1.68 -8.70
C GLU A 30 6.53 1.48 -8.12
N ALA A 31 6.09 2.47 -7.34
CA ALA A 31 4.79 2.46 -6.73
C ALA A 31 3.70 2.43 -7.80
N LEU A 32 2.67 1.61 -7.57
CA LEU A 32 1.49 1.56 -8.40
C LEU A 32 0.75 2.90 -8.32
N PRO A 33 0.38 3.50 -9.45
CA PRO A 33 -0.52 4.64 -9.43
C PRO A 33 -1.90 4.20 -8.92
N ALA A 34 -2.65 5.16 -8.38
CA ALA A 34 -3.90 4.87 -7.66
C ALA A 34 -4.97 4.20 -8.55
N ASP A 35 -5.04 4.61 -9.81
CA ASP A 35 -5.94 4.07 -10.83
C ASP A 35 -5.60 2.62 -11.20
N GLU A 36 -4.32 2.28 -11.38
CA GLU A 36 -3.88 0.91 -11.62
C GLU A 36 -4.16 0.01 -10.42
N LEU A 37 -3.97 0.52 -9.19
CA LEU A 37 -4.31 -0.22 -7.98
C LEU A 37 -5.81 -0.52 -7.88
N GLU A 38 -6.67 0.46 -8.16
CA GLU A 38 -8.11 0.25 -8.18
C GLU A 38 -8.53 -0.80 -9.22
N ALA A 39 -7.98 -0.73 -10.43
CA ALA A 39 -8.24 -1.71 -11.48
C ALA A 39 -7.81 -3.12 -11.09
N LEU A 40 -6.66 -3.27 -10.42
CA LEU A 40 -6.18 -4.57 -9.92
C LEU A 40 -7.09 -5.13 -8.83
N ILE A 41 -7.62 -4.27 -7.94
CA ILE A 41 -8.58 -4.68 -6.91
C ILE A 41 -9.88 -5.17 -7.55
N ASP A 42 -10.44 -4.41 -8.50
CA ASP A 42 -11.68 -4.79 -9.18
C ASP A 42 -11.52 -6.09 -9.96
N ALA A 43 -10.39 -6.26 -10.65
CA ALA A 43 -10.06 -7.51 -11.32
C ALA A 43 -9.96 -8.68 -10.34
N ALA A 44 -9.32 -8.50 -9.17
CA ALA A 44 -9.19 -9.56 -8.16
C ALA A 44 -10.55 -9.93 -7.53
N ILE A 45 -11.43 -8.97 -7.31
CA ILE A 45 -12.80 -9.20 -6.82
C ILE A 45 -13.60 -10.02 -7.86
N ALA A 46 -13.53 -9.62 -9.13
CA ALA A 46 -14.19 -10.33 -10.22
C ALA A 46 -13.66 -11.76 -10.41
N GLU A 47 -12.33 -11.94 -10.40
CA GLU A 47 -11.66 -13.24 -10.54
C GLU A 47 -12.04 -14.23 -9.42
N THR A 48 -12.21 -13.72 -8.21
CA THR A 48 -12.57 -14.53 -7.04
C THR A 48 -14.07 -14.69 -6.85
N ALA A 49 -14.88 -14.02 -7.68
CA ALA A 49 -16.33 -13.88 -7.50
C ALA A 49 -16.69 -13.46 -6.06
N ALA A 50 -15.86 -12.60 -5.46
CA ALA A 50 -16.02 -12.17 -4.09
C ALA A 50 -17.24 -11.26 -3.97
N ALA A 51 -18.13 -11.58 -3.03
CA ALA A 51 -19.37 -10.83 -2.82
C ALA A 51 -19.51 -10.31 -1.38
N SER A 52 -18.57 -10.65 -0.50
CA SER A 52 -18.64 -10.22 0.89
C SER A 52 -17.26 -10.20 1.54
N MET A 53 -17.19 -9.59 2.72
CA MET A 53 -16.02 -9.62 3.60
C MET A 53 -15.50 -11.04 3.93
N ARG A 54 -16.32 -12.09 3.79
CA ARG A 54 -15.88 -13.48 3.98
C ARG A 54 -14.88 -13.92 2.90
N ASP A 55 -14.94 -13.30 1.72
CA ASP A 55 -14.07 -13.60 0.59
C ASP A 55 -12.79 -12.76 0.59
N MET A 56 -12.61 -11.85 1.56
CA MET A 56 -11.43 -11.00 1.71
C MET A 56 -10.12 -11.77 1.57
N GLY A 57 -10.01 -12.93 2.25
CA GLY A 57 -8.80 -13.76 2.17
C GLY A 57 -8.49 -14.27 0.77
N LYS A 58 -9.52 -14.54 -0.04
CA LYS A 58 -9.38 -14.98 -1.44
C LYS A 58 -8.90 -13.83 -2.32
N VAL A 59 -9.55 -12.67 -2.21
CA VAL A 59 -9.17 -11.45 -2.96
C VAL A 59 -7.72 -11.07 -2.65
N MET A 60 -7.34 -11.03 -1.37
CA MET A 60 -5.98 -10.72 -0.96
C MET A 60 -4.96 -11.76 -1.42
N GLY A 61 -5.35 -13.04 -1.52
CA GLY A 61 -4.50 -14.10 -2.06
C GLY A 61 -4.11 -13.88 -3.52
N VAL A 62 -5.06 -13.41 -4.34
CA VAL A 62 -4.83 -13.07 -5.76
C VAL A 62 -4.09 -11.75 -5.91
N LEU A 63 -4.43 -10.76 -5.09
CA LEU A 63 -3.94 -9.40 -5.23
C LEU A 63 -2.50 -9.22 -4.72
N LYS A 64 -2.14 -9.88 -3.62
CA LYS A 64 -0.83 -9.75 -2.97
C LYS A 64 0.36 -9.90 -3.93
N PRO A 65 0.49 -10.94 -4.78
CA PRO A 65 1.62 -11.05 -5.69
C PRO A 65 1.66 -9.95 -6.77
N ARG A 66 0.53 -9.27 -7.05
CA ARG A 66 0.44 -8.20 -8.06
C ARG A 66 0.86 -6.84 -7.51
N VAL A 67 0.72 -6.64 -6.20
CA VAL A 67 0.90 -5.32 -5.55
C VAL A 67 2.05 -5.29 -4.53
N GLN A 68 2.60 -6.45 -4.14
CA GLN A 68 3.64 -6.54 -3.13
C GLN A 68 4.88 -5.72 -3.53
N GLY A 69 5.32 -4.84 -2.63
CA GLY A 69 6.46 -3.96 -2.86
C GLY A 69 6.18 -2.77 -3.77
N ARG A 70 4.99 -2.69 -4.38
CA ARG A 70 4.55 -1.59 -5.24
C ARG A 70 3.38 -0.79 -4.64
N ALA A 71 2.79 -1.25 -3.55
CA ALA A 71 1.74 -0.52 -2.84
C ALA A 71 1.81 -0.80 -1.34
N ASP A 72 1.30 0.13 -0.53
CA ASP A 72 1.14 -0.07 0.91
C ASP A 72 0.04 -1.12 1.18
N MET A 73 0.42 -2.26 1.76
CA MET A 73 -0.50 -3.37 1.99
C MET A 73 -1.65 -3.01 2.97
N GLY A 74 -1.43 -2.02 3.85
CA GLY A 74 -2.48 -1.49 4.72
C GLY A 74 -3.56 -0.76 3.91
N ALA A 75 -3.14 0.14 3.03
CA ALA A 75 -4.01 0.87 2.10
C ALA A 75 -4.75 -0.07 1.16
N VAL A 76 -4.07 -1.07 0.58
CA VAL A 76 -4.69 -2.09 -0.27
C VAL A 76 -5.79 -2.84 0.47
N SER A 77 -5.50 -3.32 1.69
CA SER A 77 -6.47 -4.07 2.49
C SER A 77 -7.69 -3.22 2.87
N ALA A 78 -7.48 -1.94 3.16
CA ALA A 78 -8.56 -0.99 3.43
C ALA A 78 -9.45 -0.75 2.21
N ALA A 79 -8.86 -0.58 1.01
CA ALA A 79 -9.59 -0.38 -0.23
C ALA A 79 -10.43 -1.61 -0.63
N VAL A 80 -9.86 -2.81 -0.53
CA VAL A 80 -10.60 -4.07 -0.76
C VAL A 80 -11.77 -4.18 0.23
N LYS A 81 -11.54 -3.82 1.49
CA LYS A 81 -12.58 -3.87 2.54
C LYS A 81 -13.73 -2.93 2.22
N GLN A 82 -13.45 -1.72 1.75
CA GLN A 82 -14.48 -0.77 1.34
C GLN A 82 -15.33 -1.32 0.19
N LYS A 83 -14.71 -1.96 -0.83
CA LYS A 83 -15.44 -2.53 -1.96
C LYS A 83 -16.28 -3.77 -1.60
N LEU A 84 -15.86 -4.57 -0.61
CA LEU A 84 -16.56 -5.78 -0.16
C LEU A 84 -17.56 -5.57 0.99
N ALA A 85 -17.58 -4.38 1.60
CA ALA A 85 -18.50 -4.03 2.68
C ALA A 85 -19.76 -3.29 2.18
N GLY A 86 -19.86 -3.05 0.88
CA GLY A 86 -21.04 -2.50 0.20
C GLY A 86 -22.16 -3.53 0.02
#